data_AF-A0A091BAB4-F1
#
_entry.id   AF-A0A091BAB4-F1
#
_cell.length_a   1.000
_cell.length_b   1.000
_cell.length_c   1.000
_cell.angle_alpha   90.00
_cell.angle_beta   90.00
_cell.angle_gamma   90.00
#
_symmetry.space_group_name_H-M   'P 1'
#
loop_
_entity.id
_entity.type
_entity.pdbx_description
1 polymer ?
#
loop_
_entity_poly.entity_id
_entity_poly.type
_entity_poly.pdbx_seq_one_letter_code
_entity_poly.pdbx_strand_id
1 'polypeptide(L)'
;MTTVARKLFALLLALSPLPALAQPVPVTVEVSGNSALVRIGGSVAPLADLRLDFDDASGLSAASLGISAELVNPGAATLLSRLPVGGGALVPAELPLMITIEPSTLGGLSFRRLVHVELHTHALVYTAGSRYRLLKAPLGGAFRDITGSVTAGSVRTRGTTGGFSQFLVVLDARPTLDVVSAKLARLRAEAAKLPAIEAAPLQAQLDAIESGLGDERYADAIGAAEAMRQRVSARAGLAIPQEWRALRDRDNIAGELLAGLDTLVFSIGYLRDHGD
;
A
#
# COMPACT_ATOMS: atom_id res chain seq x y z
N MET A 1 -6.73 34.45 -69.79
CA MET A 1 -5.97 33.24 -69.41
C MET A 1 -5.57 33.40 -67.93
N THR A 2 -6.51 33.21 -67.00
CA THR A 2 -6.72 31.99 -66.20
C THR A 2 -5.54 31.62 -65.31
N THR A 3 -5.56 32.04 -64.04
CA THR A 3 -5.12 31.19 -62.92
C THR A 3 -5.81 31.62 -61.63
N VAL A 4 -6.84 30.88 -61.25
CA VAL A 4 -7.50 30.96 -59.94
C VAL A 4 -6.67 30.13 -58.97
N ALA A 5 -5.94 30.77 -58.06
CA ALA A 5 -5.19 30.08 -57.00
C ALA A 5 -6.13 29.77 -55.82
N ARG A 6 -6.67 28.56 -55.82
CA ARG A 6 -7.39 27.97 -54.67
C ARG A 6 -6.40 27.78 -53.51
N LYS A 7 -6.57 28.56 -52.43
CA LYS A 7 -5.92 28.30 -51.14
C LYS A 7 -6.64 27.13 -50.47
N LEU A 8 -6.05 25.95 -50.49
CA LEU A 8 -6.45 24.82 -49.66
C LEU A 8 -5.90 25.08 -48.25
N PHE A 9 -6.77 25.44 -47.31
CA PHE A 9 -6.40 25.53 -45.89
C PHE A 9 -6.49 24.10 -45.32
N ALA A 10 -5.35 23.43 -45.19
CA ALA A 10 -5.26 22.13 -44.53
C ALA A 10 -5.36 22.36 -43.02
N LEU A 11 -6.54 22.12 -42.46
CA LEU A 11 -6.77 22.09 -41.02
C LEU A 11 -6.13 20.80 -40.47
N LEU A 12 -4.85 20.87 -40.06
CA LEU A 12 -4.26 19.86 -39.18
C LEU A 12 -4.98 19.94 -37.84
N LEU A 13 -5.99 19.07 -37.64
CA LEU A 13 -6.44 18.73 -36.30
C LEU A 13 -5.25 18.14 -35.55
N ALA A 14 -4.71 18.93 -34.62
CA ALA A 14 -3.89 18.40 -33.54
C ALA A 14 -4.77 17.43 -32.73
N LEU A 15 -4.71 16.13 -33.05
CA LEU A 15 -5.18 15.09 -32.14
C LEU A 15 -4.23 15.11 -30.93
N SER A 16 -4.54 15.95 -29.96
CA SER A 16 -4.03 15.76 -28.61
C SER A 16 -4.52 14.39 -28.15
N PRO A 17 -3.65 13.45 -27.72
CA PRO A 17 -4.12 12.20 -27.15
C PRO A 17 -4.98 12.54 -25.94
N LEU A 18 -6.27 12.25 -26.02
CA LEU A 18 -7.15 12.31 -24.86
C LEU A 18 -6.54 11.41 -23.78
N PRO A 19 -6.44 11.87 -22.53
CA PRO A 19 -5.95 11.02 -21.46
C PRO A 19 -6.82 9.76 -21.41
N ALA A 20 -6.18 8.59 -21.52
CA ALA A 20 -6.85 7.31 -21.33
C ALA A 20 -7.51 7.34 -19.95
N LEU A 21 -8.83 7.32 -19.93
CA LEU A 21 -9.63 7.30 -18.71
C LEU A 21 -9.39 5.97 -17.98
N ALA A 22 -9.43 6.00 -16.66
CA ALA A 22 -9.40 4.77 -15.87
C ALA A 22 -10.63 3.91 -16.22
N GLN A 23 -10.41 2.62 -16.46
CA GLN A 23 -11.46 1.70 -16.86
C GLN A 23 -11.96 0.92 -15.64
N PRO A 24 -13.25 1.03 -15.25
CA PRO A 24 -13.76 0.29 -14.10
C PRO A 24 -13.71 -1.22 -14.37
N VAL A 25 -13.41 -1.97 -13.31
CA VAL A 25 -13.34 -3.44 -13.32
C VAL A 25 -14.42 -3.98 -12.38
N PRO A 26 -15.16 -5.04 -12.78
CA PRO A 26 -16.13 -5.67 -11.88
C PRO A 26 -15.48 -6.17 -10.59
N VAL A 27 -16.19 -6.01 -9.47
CA VAL A 27 -15.76 -6.48 -8.15
C VAL A 27 -16.89 -7.26 -7.50
N THR A 28 -16.58 -8.45 -7.00
CA THR A 28 -17.48 -9.25 -6.16
C THR A 28 -16.88 -9.39 -4.78
N VAL A 29 -17.66 -9.14 -3.73
CA VAL A 29 -17.20 -9.19 -2.33
C VAL A 29 -18.03 -10.20 -1.54
N GLU A 30 -17.35 -11.12 -0.88
CA GLU A 30 -17.93 -12.06 0.08
C GLU A 30 -17.34 -11.78 1.45
N VAL A 31 -18.20 -11.69 2.48
CA VAL A 31 -17.78 -11.41 3.85
C VAL A 31 -18.19 -12.57 4.76
N SER A 32 -17.28 -13.00 5.60
CA SER A 32 -17.53 -14.02 6.63
C SER A 32 -16.69 -13.74 7.86
N GLY A 33 -17.35 -13.56 9.02
CA GLY A 33 -16.69 -13.18 10.27
C GLY A 33 -15.88 -11.89 10.13
N ASN A 34 -14.60 -11.95 10.50
CA ASN A 34 -13.65 -10.83 10.37
C ASN A 34 -12.87 -10.87 9.04
N SER A 35 -13.39 -11.52 8.01
CA SER A 35 -12.70 -11.66 6.72
C SER A 35 -13.57 -11.20 5.56
N ALA A 36 -12.94 -10.58 4.57
CA ALA A 36 -13.53 -10.27 3.28
C ALA A 36 -12.68 -10.88 2.15
N LEU A 37 -13.35 -11.62 1.25
CA LEU A 37 -12.78 -12.14 0.02
C LEU A 37 -13.34 -11.34 -1.14
N VAL A 38 -12.46 -10.87 -2.00
CA VAL A 38 -12.78 -9.94 -3.07
C VAL A 38 -12.22 -10.49 -4.37
N ARG A 39 -13.10 -10.74 -5.34
CA ARG A 39 -12.70 -11.11 -6.70
C ARG A 39 -12.78 -9.89 -7.59
N ILE A 40 -11.71 -9.61 -8.34
CA ILE A 40 -11.59 -8.45 -9.20
C ILE A 40 -11.44 -8.92 -10.65
N GLY A 41 -12.35 -8.50 -11.53
CA GLY A 41 -12.41 -8.90 -12.93
C GLY A 41 -13.59 -9.83 -13.25
N GLY A 42 -13.51 -10.52 -14.39
CA GLY A 42 -14.56 -11.43 -14.83
C GLY A 42 -14.68 -12.66 -13.93
N SER A 43 -15.87 -13.26 -13.87
CA SER A 43 -16.12 -14.47 -13.06
C SER A 43 -15.35 -15.71 -13.51
N VAL A 44 -14.95 -15.76 -14.80
CA VAL A 44 -14.23 -16.89 -15.41
C VAL A 44 -12.71 -16.66 -15.44
N ALA A 45 -12.28 -15.41 -15.55
CA ALA A 45 -10.87 -15.01 -15.62
C ALA A 45 -10.67 -13.73 -14.79
N PRO A 46 -10.57 -13.85 -13.45
CA PRO A 46 -10.29 -12.71 -12.60
C PRO A 46 -8.88 -12.17 -12.85
N LEU A 47 -8.71 -10.87 -12.68
CA LEU A 47 -7.40 -10.20 -12.74
C LEU A 47 -6.62 -10.43 -11.44
N ALA A 48 -7.33 -10.38 -10.32
CA ALA A 48 -6.77 -10.57 -8.99
C ALA A 48 -7.83 -11.02 -7.97
N ASP A 49 -7.36 -11.66 -6.90
CA ASP A 49 -8.11 -11.92 -5.69
C ASP A 49 -7.48 -11.15 -4.53
N LEU A 50 -8.29 -10.39 -3.82
CA LEU A 50 -7.90 -9.66 -2.62
C LEU A 50 -8.57 -10.32 -1.41
N ARG A 51 -7.77 -10.62 -0.39
CA ARG A 51 -8.24 -11.07 0.91
C ARG A 51 -7.86 -10.05 1.97
N LEU A 52 -8.85 -9.69 2.78
CA LEU A 52 -8.71 -8.82 3.94
C LEU A 52 -9.07 -9.63 5.18
N ASP A 53 -8.13 -9.82 6.09
CA ASP A 53 -8.39 -10.41 7.40
C ASP A 53 -8.20 -9.34 8.47
N PHE A 54 -9.28 -9.02 9.17
CA PHE A 54 -9.28 -8.04 10.23
C PHE A 54 -8.96 -8.74 11.54
N ASP A 55 -8.10 -8.12 12.34
CA ASP A 55 -7.84 -8.57 13.71
C ASP A 55 -9.13 -8.63 14.54
N ASP A 56 -9.96 -7.60 14.40
CA ASP A 56 -11.22 -7.43 15.13
C ASP A 56 -12.06 -6.36 14.43
N ALA A 57 -13.08 -6.76 13.66
CA ALA A 57 -13.92 -5.86 12.89
C ALA A 57 -15.35 -5.77 13.45
N SER A 58 -15.96 -4.60 13.30
CA SER A 58 -17.37 -4.37 13.55
C SER A 58 -18.01 -3.71 12.33
N GLY A 59 -19.25 -4.09 12.01
CA GLY A 59 -19.96 -3.55 10.84
C GLY A 59 -19.36 -3.98 9.50
N LEU A 60 -18.60 -5.08 9.44
CA LEU A 60 -18.00 -5.58 8.20
C LEU A 60 -19.07 -6.19 7.28
N SER A 61 -19.17 -5.66 6.07
CA SER A 61 -20.06 -6.15 5.01
C SER A 61 -19.51 -5.69 3.66
N ALA A 62 -19.99 -6.29 2.56
CA ALA A 62 -19.64 -5.84 1.21
C ALA A 62 -19.96 -4.35 1.00
N ALA A 63 -21.13 -3.91 1.47
CA ALA A 63 -21.58 -2.53 1.33
C ALA A 63 -20.79 -1.55 2.20
N SER A 64 -20.37 -1.94 3.40
CA SER A 64 -19.62 -1.07 4.30
C SER A 64 -18.16 -0.88 3.91
N LEU A 65 -17.56 -1.82 3.17
CA LEU A 65 -16.17 -1.71 2.68
C LEU A 65 -16.01 -0.72 1.52
N GLY A 66 -17.00 -0.59 0.65
CA GLY A 66 -16.94 0.32 -0.51
C GLY A 66 -15.78 0.02 -1.45
N ILE A 67 -15.61 -1.25 -1.83
CA ILE A 67 -14.51 -1.68 -2.71
C ILE A 67 -14.87 -1.42 -4.17
N SER A 68 -13.94 -0.81 -4.88
CA SER A 68 -13.94 -0.61 -6.32
C SER A 68 -12.57 -0.91 -6.90
N ALA A 69 -12.52 -1.18 -8.20
CA ALA A 69 -11.29 -1.45 -8.91
C ALA A 69 -11.33 -0.81 -10.30
N GLU A 70 -10.17 -0.37 -10.76
CA GLU A 70 -10.02 0.24 -12.08
C GLU A 70 -8.66 -0.11 -12.70
N LEU A 71 -8.61 -0.20 -14.02
CA LEU A 71 -7.36 -0.19 -14.78
C LEU A 71 -6.95 1.26 -15.00
N VAL A 72 -5.83 1.65 -14.43
CA VAL A 72 -5.27 3.00 -14.57
C VAL A 72 -4.29 3.07 -15.73
N ASN A 73 -3.97 4.28 -16.18
CA ASN A 73 -2.88 4.50 -17.13
C ASN A 73 -1.53 4.57 -16.37
N PRO A 74 -0.59 3.62 -16.56
CA PRO A 74 0.72 3.62 -15.89
C PRO A 74 1.55 4.88 -16.16
N GLY A 75 1.37 5.50 -17.33
CA GLY A 75 2.08 6.71 -17.74
C GLY A 75 1.40 8.03 -17.31
N ALA A 76 0.27 7.97 -16.59
CA ALA A 76 -0.42 9.17 -16.16
C ALA A 76 0.42 9.96 -15.15
N ALA A 77 0.70 11.24 -15.44
CA ALA A 77 1.51 12.10 -14.58
C ALA A 77 0.95 12.20 -13.15
N THR A 78 -0.37 12.19 -12.98
CA THR A 78 -1.06 12.23 -11.69
C THR A 78 -0.86 10.96 -10.86
N LEU A 79 -0.65 9.81 -11.50
CA LEU A 79 -0.32 8.56 -10.82
C LEU A 79 1.17 8.53 -10.48
N LEU A 80 2.02 8.86 -11.46
CA LEU A 80 3.47 8.86 -11.29
C LEU A 80 3.93 9.80 -10.16
N SER A 81 3.29 10.97 -10.02
CA SER A 81 3.59 11.92 -8.92
C SER A 81 3.24 11.39 -7.53
N ARG A 82 2.46 10.30 -7.45
CA ARG A 82 2.05 9.66 -6.20
C ARG A 82 2.89 8.43 -5.88
N LEU A 83 3.66 7.90 -6.84
CA LEU A 83 4.56 6.77 -6.57
C LEU A 83 5.74 7.23 -5.69
N PRO A 84 6.38 6.30 -4.96
CA PRO A 84 7.49 6.67 -4.09
C PRO A 84 8.59 7.45 -4.82
N VAL A 85 9.08 8.50 -4.15
CA VAL A 85 10.16 9.35 -4.65
C VAL A 85 11.46 8.58 -4.85
N GLY A 86 12.34 9.07 -5.73
CA GLY A 86 13.61 8.42 -6.10
C GLY A 86 13.60 7.72 -7.46
N GLY A 87 12.41 7.54 -8.06
CA GLY A 87 12.26 6.81 -9.32
C GLY A 87 12.43 5.29 -9.12
N GLY A 88 11.92 4.48 -10.05
CA GLY A 88 12.11 3.03 -10.01
C GLY A 88 10.90 2.22 -9.55
N ALA A 89 9.91 2.84 -8.88
CA ALA A 89 8.59 2.23 -8.73
C ALA A 89 7.77 2.43 -10.01
N LEU A 90 7.39 1.34 -10.66
CA LEU A 90 6.65 1.34 -11.92
C LEU A 90 5.43 0.43 -11.82
N VAL A 91 4.32 0.87 -12.42
CA VAL A 91 3.11 0.04 -12.53
C VAL A 91 3.27 -0.92 -13.72
N PRO A 92 3.23 -2.25 -13.51
CA PRO A 92 3.34 -3.21 -14.60
C PRO A 92 2.22 -3.00 -15.64
N ALA A 93 2.58 -2.99 -16.92
CA ALA A 93 1.62 -2.80 -18.00
C ALA A 93 0.66 -3.99 -18.14
N GLU A 94 1.07 -5.16 -17.65
CA GLU A 94 0.31 -6.41 -17.62
C GLU A 94 -0.80 -6.38 -16.57
N LEU A 95 -0.65 -5.56 -15.53
CA LEU A 95 -1.64 -5.42 -14.47
C LEU A 95 -1.65 -4.00 -13.88
N PRO A 96 -2.17 -3.01 -14.62
CA PRO A 96 -2.28 -1.64 -14.12
C PRO A 96 -3.52 -1.47 -13.24
N LEU A 97 -3.66 -2.36 -12.25
CA LEU A 97 -4.84 -2.49 -11.42
C LEU A 97 -4.72 -1.62 -10.15
N MET A 98 -5.57 -0.62 -10.04
CA MET A 98 -5.78 0.14 -8.81
C MET A 98 -7.00 -0.40 -8.08
N ILE A 99 -6.84 -0.76 -6.80
CA ILE A 99 -7.95 -1.14 -5.93
C ILE A 99 -8.21 0.00 -4.96
N THR A 100 -9.45 0.46 -4.87
CA THR A 100 -9.87 1.48 -3.90
C THR A 100 -10.88 0.89 -2.94
N ILE A 101 -10.58 0.93 -1.65
CA ILE A 101 -11.45 0.58 -0.54
C ILE A 101 -11.80 1.88 0.16
N GLU A 102 -13.02 2.36 -0.02
CA GLU A 102 -13.49 3.59 0.60
C GLU A 102 -14.75 3.31 1.43
N PRO A 103 -14.58 2.93 2.71
CA PRO A 103 -15.70 2.58 3.55
C PRO A 103 -16.65 3.76 3.74
N SER A 104 -17.95 3.50 3.60
CA SER A 104 -18.97 4.52 3.81
C SER A 104 -18.98 4.99 5.27
N THR A 105 -19.01 6.30 5.49
CA THR A 105 -19.16 6.90 6.83
C THR A 105 -20.46 6.48 7.52
N LEU A 106 -21.47 6.08 6.73
CA LEU A 106 -22.75 5.56 7.22
C LEU A 106 -22.77 4.02 7.36
N GLY A 107 -21.73 3.33 6.89
CA GLY A 107 -21.65 1.87 6.86
C GLY A 107 -21.24 1.23 8.19
N GLY A 108 -20.89 2.03 9.20
CA GLY A 108 -20.58 1.56 10.56
C GLY A 108 -19.28 0.75 10.69
N LEU A 109 -18.48 0.61 9.63
CA LEU A 109 -17.24 -0.16 9.67
C LEU A 109 -16.24 0.45 10.65
N SER A 110 -15.79 -0.37 11.60
CA SER A 110 -14.62 -0.09 12.42
C SER A 110 -13.79 -1.35 12.60
N PHE A 111 -12.52 -1.19 12.96
CA PHE A 111 -11.67 -2.30 13.37
C PHE A 111 -10.61 -1.85 14.35
N ARG A 112 -10.08 -2.82 15.10
CA ARG A 112 -8.96 -2.62 16.02
C ARG A 112 -7.69 -3.25 15.48
N ARG A 113 -6.54 -2.63 15.76
CA ARG A 113 -5.19 -3.10 15.37
C ARG A 113 -5.01 -3.18 13.86
N LEU A 114 -4.87 -4.36 13.27
CA LEU A 114 -4.45 -4.52 11.88
C LEU A 114 -5.55 -5.07 10.97
N VAL A 115 -5.42 -4.74 9.70
CA VAL A 115 -5.95 -5.54 8.60
C VAL A 115 -4.79 -6.18 7.87
N HIS A 116 -4.81 -7.50 7.75
CA HIS A 116 -3.92 -8.25 6.90
C HIS A 116 -4.46 -8.23 5.47
N VAL A 117 -3.62 -7.81 4.55
CA VAL A 117 -3.94 -7.65 3.13
C VAL A 117 -3.15 -8.69 2.36
N GLU A 118 -3.85 -9.56 1.64
CA GLU A 118 -3.24 -10.46 0.68
C GLU A 118 -3.82 -10.17 -0.70
N LEU A 119 -2.96 -9.86 -1.66
CA LEU A 119 -3.33 -9.63 -3.05
C LEU A 119 -2.64 -10.67 -3.92
N HIS A 120 -3.45 -11.52 -4.52
CA HIS A 120 -3.03 -12.54 -5.47
C HIS A 120 -3.39 -12.09 -6.87
N THR A 121 -2.39 -11.92 -7.72
CA THR A 121 -2.59 -11.53 -9.13
C THR A 121 -2.52 -12.76 -10.03
N HIS A 122 -3.21 -12.73 -11.17
CA HIS A 122 -3.18 -13.83 -12.16
C HIS A 122 -2.32 -13.52 -13.38
N ALA A 123 -2.04 -12.24 -13.64
CA ALA A 123 -1.26 -11.80 -14.81
C ALA A 123 0.25 -11.68 -14.53
N LEU A 124 0.65 -11.43 -13.29
CA LEU A 124 2.06 -11.24 -12.94
C LEU A 124 2.70 -12.57 -12.53
N VAL A 125 3.83 -12.87 -13.15
CA VAL A 125 4.63 -14.07 -12.85
C VAL A 125 5.75 -13.69 -11.90
N TYR A 126 5.88 -14.42 -10.79
CA TYR A 126 7.04 -14.28 -9.91
C TYR A 126 8.22 -15.08 -10.44
N THR A 127 9.31 -14.40 -10.72
CA THR A 127 10.64 -15.00 -10.88
C THR A 127 11.49 -14.69 -9.65
N ALA A 128 12.42 -15.57 -9.28
CA ALA A 128 13.31 -15.32 -8.13
C ALA A 128 14.04 -13.97 -8.30
N GLY A 129 14.00 -13.12 -7.27
CA GLY A 129 14.54 -11.76 -7.33
C GLY A 129 13.57 -10.70 -7.88
N SER A 130 12.34 -11.08 -8.27
CA SER A 130 11.31 -10.11 -8.67
C SER A 130 11.02 -9.13 -7.54
N ARG A 131 11.17 -7.83 -7.83
CA ARG A 131 10.93 -6.75 -6.86
C ARG A 131 9.48 -6.28 -6.87
N TYR A 132 8.53 -7.20 -6.93
CA TYR A 132 7.13 -6.83 -6.79
C TYR A 132 6.85 -6.34 -5.37
N ARG A 133 6.11 -5.24 -5.25
CA ARG A 133 5.73 -4.64 -3.97
C ARG A 133 4.25 -4.28 -3.97
N LEU A 134 3.61 -4.48 -2.82
CA LEU A 134 2.27 -3.99 -2.54
C LEU A 134 2.38 -2.59 -1.96
N LEU A 135 1.91 -1.60 -2.70
CA LEU A 135 1.83 -0.23 -2.22
C LEU A 135 0.43 0.10 -1.72
N LYS A 136 0.38 1.05 -0.78
CA LYS A 136 -0.84 1.64 -0.24
C LYS A 136 -0.76 3.16 -0.24
N ALA A 137 -1.87 3.85 -0.49
CA ALA A 137 -2.03 5.29 -0.29
C ALA A 137 -3.35 5.62 0.44
N PRO A 138 -3.44 6.77 1.13
CA PRO A 138 -4.71 7.47 1.31
C PRO A 138 -5.32 7.85 -0.04
N LEU A 139 -6.62 8.13 -0.10
CA LEU A 139 -7.28 8.54 -1.33
C LEU A 139 -6.60 9.79 -1.92
N GLY A 140 -6.09 9.67 -3.15
CA GLY A 140 -5.35 10.75 -3.83
C GLY A 140 -3.96 11.07 -3.26
N GLY A 141 -3.56 10.44 -2.15
CA GLY A 141 -2.27 10.67 -1.49
C GLY A 141 -1.11 9.89 -2.10
N ALA A 142 0.08 10.10 -1.55
CA ALA A 142 1.28 9.37 -1.95
C ALA A 142 1.23 7.89 -1.52
N PHE A 143 1.70 7.01 -2.39
CA PHE A 143 1.87 5.59 -2.14
C PHE A 143 3.10 5.34 -1.27
N ARG A 144 2.96 4.38 -0.35
CA ARG A 144 4.08 3.78 0.37
C ARG A 144 4.05 2.26 0.25
N ASP A 145 5.21 1.65 0.40
CA ASP A 145 5.34 0.20 0.46
C ASP A 145 4.79 -0.35 1.78
N ILE A 146 3.93 -1.36 1.69
CA ILE A 146 3.41 -2.14 2.83
C ILE A 146 3.73 -3.63 2.70
N THR A 147 4.62 -4.01 1.79
CA THR A 147 4.99 -5.41 1.55
C THR A 147 5.60 -6.02 2.81
N GLY A 148 5.00 -7.12 3.27
CA GLY A 148 5.53 -7.98 4.33
C GLY A 148 5.99 -9.35 3.83
N SER A 149 5.51 -9.80 2.65
CA SER A 149 6.07 -10.94 1.93
C SER A 149 5.60 -10.97 0.48
N VAL A 150 6.36 -11.69 -0.37
CA VAL A 150 6.00 -12.03 -1.74
C VAL A 150 6.28 -13.51 -1.95
N THR A 151 5.30 -14.28 -2.42
CA THR A 151 5.46 -15.73 -2.65
C THR A 151 5.48 -16.06 -4.15
N ALA A 152 6.22 -17.13 -4.49
CA ALA A 152 6.40 -17.62 -5.85
C ALA A 152 5.12 -18.26 -6.43
N GLY A 153 5.04 -18.27 -7.77
CA GLY A 153 3.85 -18.63 -8.54
C GLY A 153 3.37 -17.41 -9.33
N SER A 154 2.07 -17.13 -9.27
CA SER A 154 1.58 -15.80 -9.62
C SER A 154 1.73 -14.87 -8.41
N VAL A 155 2.05 -13.60 -8.65
CA VAL A 155 2.49 -12.68 -7.59
C VAL A 155 1.42 -12.62 -6.50
N ARG A 156 1.78 -13.13 -5.31
CA ARG A 156 0.98 -13.04 -4.09
C ARG A 156 1.74 -12.18 -3.09
N THR A 157 1.35 -10.91 -3.03
CA THR A 157 1.91 -9.96 -2.07
C THR A 157 1.06 -9.94 -0.81
N ARG A 158 1.71 -9.94 0.35
CA ARG A 158 1.04 -9.72 1.63
C ARG A 158 1.56 -8.45 2.27
N GLY A 159 0.71 -7.81 3.05
CA GLY A 159 1.04 -6.65 3.88
C GLY A 159 0.06 -6.50 5.02
N THR A 160 0.31 -5.51 5.87
CA THR A 160 -0.61 -5.11 6.94
C THR A 160 -0.89 -3.62 6.84
N THR A 161 -2.02 -3.20 7.38
CA THR A 161 -2.41 -1.79 7.38
C THR A 161 -3.26 -1.42 8.59
N GLY A 162 -3.09 -0.20 9.10
CA GLY A 162 -3.92 0.40 10.14
C GLY A 162 -5.14 1.18 9.61
N GLY A 163 -5.28 1.30 8.28
CA GLY A 163 -6.40 1.99 7.62
C GLY A 163 -6.48 1.71 6.12
N PHE A 164 -7.45 2.32 5.42
CA PHE A 164 -7.65 2.15 3.98
C PHE A 164 -7.19 3.36 3.15
N SER A 165 -6.96 3.10 1.86
CA SER A 165 -7.82 3.66 0.81
C SER A 165 -7.46 2.98 -0.50
N GLN A 166 -6.27 3.22 -1.05
CA GLN A 166 -5.88 2.69 -2.36
C GLN A 166 -4.71 1.72 -2.28
N PHE A 167 -4.73 0.69 -3.13
CA PHE A 167 -3.70 -0.34 -3.24
C PHE A 167 -3.29 -0.56 -4.70
N LEU A 168 -2.00 -0.86 -4.89
CA LEU A 168 -1.38 -1.02 -6.20
C LEU A 168 -0.22 -2.02 -6.09
N VAL A 169 -0.08 -2.93 -7.06
CA VAL A 169 1.14 -3.73 -7.20
C VAL A 169 2.08 -3.00 -8.15
N VAL A 170 3.34 -2.84 -7.73
CA VAL A 170 4.38 -2.21 -8.54
C VAL A 170 5.58 -3.13 -8.68
N LEU A 171 6.37 -2.91 -9.73
CA LEU A 171 7.77 -3.31 -9.77
C LEU A 171 8.60 -2.18 -9.15
N ASP A 172 9.36 -2.47 -8.09
CA ASP A 172 10.10 -1.45 -7.35
C ASP A 172 11.61 -1.66 -7.46
N ALA A 173 12.26 -0.87 -8.30
CA ALA A 173 13.70 -0.91 -8.54
C ALA A 173 14.50 0.04 -7.63
N ARG A 174 13.87 0.68 -6.63
CA ARG A 174 14.59 1.53 -5.68
C ARG A 174 15.62 0.71 -4.89
N PRO A 175 16.74 1.33 -4.47
CA PRO A 175 17.65 0.74 -3.49
C PRO A 175 16.88 0.30 -2.24
N THR A 176 17.22 -0.87 -1.71
CA THR A 176 16.55 -1.39 -0.53
C THR A 176 16.75 -0.46 0.67
N LEU A 177 17.94 0.15 0.79
CA LEU A 177 18.24 1.12 1.85
C LEU A 177 17.30 2.33 1.81
N ASP A 178 17.00 2.88 0.64
CA ASP A 178 16.04 4.00 0.49
C ASP A 178 14.63 3.59 0.95
N VAL A 179 14.22 2.35 0.65
CA VAL A 179 12.94 1.80 1.12
C VAL A 179 12.92 1.68 2.64
N VAL A 180 14.01 1.20 3.26
CA VAL A 180 14.17 1.10 4.72
C VAL A 180 14.11 2.49 5.37
N SER A 181 14.88 3.45 4.86
CA SER A 181 14.88 4.83 5.38
C SER A 181 13.51 5.49 5.28
N ALA A 182 12.77 5.31 4.18
CA ALA A 182 11.41 5.83 4.05
C ALA A 182 10.44 5.21 5.07
N LYS A 183 10.57 3.92 5.38
CA LYS A 183 9.76 3.23 6.40
C LYS A 183 10.07 3.72 7.81
N LEU A 184 11.36 3.90 8.14
CA LEU A 184 11.79 4.46 9.42
C LEU A 184 11.30 5.89 9.63
N ALA A 185 11.47 6.77 8.64
CA ALA A 185 10.97 8.13 8.69
C ALA A 185 9.46 8.19 8.96
N ARG A 186 8.70 7.26 8.36
CA ARG A 186 7.27 7.16 8.57
C ARG A 186 6.90 6.65 9.97
N LEU A 187 7.62 5.64 10.48
CA LEU A 187 7.44 5.18 11.87
C LEU A 187 7.75 6.30 12.88
N ARG A 188 8.80 7.09 12.63
CA ARG A 188 9.11 8.28 13.45
C ARG A 188 7.97 9.28 13.45
N ALA A 189 7.44 9.60 12.27
CA ALA A 189 6.31 10.52 12.13
C ALA A 189 5.04 10.01 12.82
N GLU A 190 4.78 8.70 12.77
CA GLU A 190 3.63 8.10 13.44
C GLU A 190 3.80 8.10 14.97
N ALA A 191 4.98 7.74 15.47
CA ALA A 191 5.29 7.78 16.90
C ALA A 191 5.22 9.21 17.46
N ALA A 192 5.58 10.22 16.67
CA ALA A 192 5.52 11.63 17.06
C ALA A 192 4.09 12.18 17.26
N LYS A 193 3.05 11.46 16.80
CA LYS A 193 1.65 11.83 17.08
C LYS A 193 1.24 11.51 18.52
N LEU A 194 2.00 10.67 19.21
CA LEU A 194 1.72 10.28 20.59
C LEU A 194 2.24 11.33 21.59
N PRO A 195 1.67 11.38 22.81
CA PRO A 195 2.25 12.16 23.89
C PRO A 195 3.70 11.74 24.17
N ALA A 196 4.53 12.68 24.63
CA ALA A 196 5.97 12.48 24.81
C ALA A 196 6.34 11.23 25.62
N ILE A 197 5.53 10.87 26.63
CA ILE A 197 5.76 9.69 27.47
C ILE A 197 5.66 8.36 26.70
N GLU A 198 4.85 8.31 25.64
CA GLU A 198 4.77 7.14 24.75
C GLU A 198 5.68 7.29 23.53
N ALA A 199 5.87 8.51 23.02
CA ALA A 199 6.74 8.74 21.86
C ALA A 199 8.22 8.48 22.18
N ALA A 200 8.75 8.95 23.30
CA ALA A 200 10.18 8.90 23.59
C ALA A 200 10.76 7.46 23.62
N PRO A 201 10.11 6.47 24.27
CA PRO A 201 10.58 5.09 24.22
C PRO A 201 10.53 4.47 22.81
N LEU A 202 9.56 4.88 21.97
CA LEU A 202 9.47 4.40 20.59
C LEU A 202 10.57 5.02 19.72
N GLN A 203 10.88 6.32 19.91
CA GLN A 203 11.99 6.97 19.22
C GLN A 203 13.33 6.31 19.58
N ALA A 204 13.56 5.98 20.85
CA ALA A 204 14.77 5.27 21.27
C ALA A 204 14.93 3.89 20.59
N GLN A 205 13.82 3.17 20.34
CA GLN A 205 13.88 1.92 19.57
C GLN A 205 14.18 2.17 18.09
N LEU A 206 13.63 3.23 17.50
CA LEU A 206 13.93 3.62 16.11
C LEU A 206 15.41 4.01 15.95
N ASP A 207 15.99 4.71 16.93
CA ASP A 207 17.41 5.03 16.97
C ASP A 207 18.29 3.77 17.06
N ALA A 208 17.86 2.77 17.86
CA ALA A 208 18.55 1.49 17.96
C ALA A 208 18.48 0.69 16.64
N ILE A 209 17.34 0.74 15.93
CA ILE A 209 17.22 0.13 14.59
C ILE A 209 18.18 0.80 13.61
N GLU A 210 18.21 2.13 13.56
CA GLU A 210 19.11 2.89 12.68
C GLU A 210 20.59 2.62 12.99
N SER A 211 20.97 2.57 14.27
CA SER A 211 22.33 2.21 14.67
C SER A 211 22.70 0.79 14.24
N GLY A 212 21.79 -0.17 14.44
CA GLY A 212 22.01 -1.55 14.00
C GLY A 212 22.18 -1.66 12.48
N LEU A 213 21.42 -0.89 11.70
CA LEU A 213 21.55 -0.84 10.24
C LEU A 213 22.88 -0.20 9.80
N GLY A 214 23.29 0.90 10.44
CA GLY A 214 24.55 1.59 10.13
C GLY A 214 25.80 0.74 10.40
N ASP A 215 25.72 -0.18 11.37
CA ASP A 215 26.79 -1.12 11.72
C ASP A 215 26.64 -2.49 11.02
N GLU A 216 25.69 -2.65 10.08
CA GLU A 216 25.33 -3.92 9.42
C GLU A 216 24.92 -5.06 10.39
N ARG A 217 24.54 -4.71 11.63
CA ARG A 217 24.02 -5.62 12.66
C ARG A 217 22.52 -5.84 12.48
N TYR A 218 22.14 -6.47 11.37
CA TYR A 218 20.74 -6.69 10.99
C TYR A 218 19.92 -7.45 12.05
N ALA A 219 20.53 -8.39 12.77
CA ALA A 219 19.87 -9.12 13.86
C ALA A 219 19.48 -8.20 15.03
N ASP A 220 20.36 -7.25 15.39
CA ASP A 220 20.10 -6.28 16.45
C ASP A 220 19.02 -5.28 16.03
N ALA A 221 19.05 -4.84 14.77
CA ALA A 221 18.03 -3.97 14.20
C ALA A 221 16.63 -4.65 14.21
N ILE A 222 16.56 -5.94 13.83
CA ILE A 222 15.31 -6.71 13.93
C ILE A 222 14.88 -6.86 15.39
N GLY A 223 15.82 -7.15 16.31
CA GLY A 223 15.53 -7.26 17.74
C GLY A 223 14.92 -5.98 18.34
N ALA A 224 15.43 -4.81 17.94
CA ALA A 224 14.86 -3.52 18.34
C ALA A 224 13.46 -3.28 17.75
N ALA A 225 13.22 -3.66 16.48
CA ALA A 225 11.90 -3.60 15.87
C ALA A 225 10.88 -4.52 16.60
N GLU A 226 11.29 -5.72 17.01
CA GLU A 226 10.46 -6.63 17.81
C GLU A 226 10.14 -6.04 19.20
N ALA A 227 11.13 -5.46 19.87
CA ALA A 227 10.93 -4.80 21.17
C ALA A 227 9.94 -3.62 21.05
N MET A 228 10.05 -2.83 19.98
CA MET A 228 9.10 -1.77 19.67
C MET A 228 7.69 -2.34 19.42
N ARG A 229 7.57 -3.42 18.63
CA ARG A 229 6.28 -4.08 18.35
C ARG A 229 5.61 -4.54 19.64
N GLN A 230 6.35 -5.23 20.52
CA GLN A 230 5.85 -5.69 21.81
C GLN A 230 5.35 -4.54 22.67
N ARG A 231 6.09 -3.42 22.72
CA ARG A 231 5.65 -2.23 23.46
C ARG A 231 4.36 -1.67 22.88
N VAL A 232 4.28 -1.48 21.57
CA VAL A 232 3.08 -0.93 20.92
C VAL A 232 1.87 -1.83 21.20
N SER A 233 2.02 -3.15 21.03
CA SER A 233 0.96 -4.12 21.32
C SER A 233 0.50 -4.07 22.78
N ALA A 234 1.42 -3.97 23.74
CA ALA A 234 1.09 -3.91 25.16
C ALA A 234 0.40 -2.59 25.58
N ARG A 235 0.54 -1.53 24.77
CA ARG A 235 0.01 -0.18 25.06
C ARG A 235 -1.20 0.17 24.21
N ALA A 236 -1.52 -0.64 23.19
CA ALA A 236 -2.65 -0.47 22.29
C ALA A 236 -3.98 -0.50 23.05
N GLY A 237 -4.84 0.48 22.79
CA GLY A 237 -6.13 0.66 23.47
C GLY A 237 -6.05 1.18 24.91
N LEU A 238 -4.84 1.32 25.47
CA LEU A 238 -4.60 1.88 26.80
C LEU A 238 -4.05 3.30 26.72
N ALA A 239 -2.88 3.44 26.08
CA ALA A 239 -2.17 4.71 25.92
C ALA A 239 -1.94 5.05 24.44
N ILE A 240 -2.01 4.05 23.56
CA ILE A 240 -1.88 4.21 22.12
C ILE A 240 -3.25 3.92 21.49
N PRO A 241 -3.90 4.89 20.82
CA PRO A 241 -5.14 4.67 20.08
C PRO A 241 -5.02 3.51 19.09
N GLN A 242 -6.01 2.64 19.04
CA GLN A 242 -5.94 1.38 18.26
C GLN A 242 -7.16 1.11 17.37
N GLU A 243 -8.11 2.04 17.29
CA GLU A 243 -9.35 1.84 16.54
C GLU A 243 -9.36 2.74 15.32
N TRP A 244 -9.63 2.13 14.17
CA TRP A 244 -9.97 2.84 12.94
C TRP A 244 -11.49 2.81 12.77
N ARG A 245 -12.09 3.92 12.35
CA ARG A 245 -13.52 4.00 12.03
C ARG A 245 -13.74 4.67 10.68
N ALA A 246 -14.75 4.21 9.93
CA ALA A 246 -15.14 4.79 8.66
C ALA A 246 -15.54 6.27 8.76
N LEU A 247 -15.99 6.71 9.95
CA LEU A 247 -16.28 8.11 10.27
C LEU A 247 -15.04 9.02 10.22
N ARG A 248 -13.82 8.46 10.22
CA ARG A 248 -12.55 9.20 10.25
C ARG A 248 -12.39 10.11 11.47
N ASP A 249 -13.04 9.73 12.57
CA ASP A 249 -13.02 10.43 13.86
C ASP A 249 -11.99 9.84 14.85
N ARG A 250 -11.33 8.74 14.48
CA ARG A 250 -10.32 8.07 15.30
C ARG A 250 -9.10 7.65 14.48
N ASP A 251 -7.93 7.88 15.06
CA ASP A 251 -6.66 7.45 14.51
C ASP A 251 -6.24 6.10 15.10
N ASN A 252 -5.99 5.14 14.23
CA ASN A 252 -5.47 3.83 14.61
C ASN A 252 -3.93 3.84 14.63
N ILE A 253 -3.36 4.63 15.55
CA ILE A 253 -1.90 4.83 15.65
C ILE A 253 -1.20 3.49 15.95
N ALA A 254 -1.76 2.65 16.84
CA ALA A 254 -1.22 1.33 17.12
C ALA A 254 -1.18 0.47 15.84
N GLY A 255 -2.26 0.43 15.06
CA GLY A 255 -2.31 -0.30 13.80
C GLY A 255 -1.30 0.21 12.77
N GLU A 256 -1.14 1.53 12.62
CA GLU A 256 -0.15 2.09 11.69
C GLU A 256 1.30 1.81 12.12
N LEU A 257 1.60 1.86 13.43
CA LEU A 257 2.92 1.50 13.98
C LEU A 257 3.22 0.00 13.79
N LEU A 258 2.28 -0.88 14.16
CA LEU A 258 2.44 -2.32 13.99
C LEU A 258 2.61 -2.70 12.51
N ALA A 259 1.79 -2.13 11.63
CA ALA A 259 1.89 -2.35 10.19
C ALA A 259 3.23 -1.85 9.62
N GLY A 260 3.68 -0.68 10.08
CA GLY A 260 4.97 -0.12 9.69
C GLY A 260 6.16 -1.00 10.11
N LEU A 261 6.10 -1.59 11.31
CA LEU A 261 7.13 -2.50 11.81
C LEU A 261 7.18 -3.82 11.02
N ASP A 262 6.04 -4.39 10.67
CA ASP A 262 5.97 -5.62 9.87
C ASP A 262 6.65 -5.45 8.50
N THR A 263 6.31 -4.36 7.80
CA THR A 263 6.92 -4.09 6.49
C THR A 263 8.39 -3.64 6.60
N LEU A 264 8.80 -3.03 7.72
CA LEU A 264 10.20 -2.69 7.99
C LEU A 264 11.03 -3.95 8.19
N VAL A 265 10.60 -4.89 9.03
CA VAL A 265 11.32 -6.16 9.28
C VAL A 265 11.51 -6.93 7.99
N PHE A 266 10.49 -6.98 7.12
CA PHE A 266 10.63 -7.56 5.78
C PHE A 266 11.74 -6.88 4.95
N SER A 267 11.76 -5.55 4.92
CA SER A 267 12.79 -4.81 4.15
C SER A 267 14.19 -4.94 4.73
N ILE A 268 14.34 -5.01 6.05
CA ILE A 268 15.64 -5.26 6.70
C ILE A 268 16.14 -6.67 6.35
N GLY A 269 15.26 -7.68 6.39
CA GLY A 269 15.59 -9.04 5.95
C GLY A 269 15.98 -9.09 4.47
N TYR A 270 15.24 -8.38 3.61
CA TYR A 270 15.56 -8.28 2.20
C TYR A 270 16.92 -7.60 1.96
N LEU A 271 17.23 -6.52 2.68
CA LEU A 271 18.52 -5.82 2.61
C LEU A 271 19.67 -6.76 3.00
N ARG A 272 19.52 -7.51 4.10
CA ARG A 272 20.51 -8.49 4.55
C ARG A 272 20.78 -9.56 3.49
N ASP A 273 19.73 -10.08 2.86
CA ASP A 273 19.83 -11.27 2.00
C ASP A 273 20.20 -10.93 0.55
N HIS A 274 19.90 -9.71 0.10
CA HIS A 274 20.03 -9.31 -1.31
C HIS A 274 20.82 -8.03 -1.55
N GLY A 275 21.14 -7.26 -0.51
CA GLY A 275 21.76 -5.94 -0.64
C GLY A 275 20.84 -4.94 -1.34
N ASP A 276 21.47 -3.93 -1.96
CA ASP A 276 20.81 -2.95 -2.83
C ASP A 276 20.69 -3.41 -4.29
#